data_AF-A0A2G6LMV4-F1
#
_entry.id   AF-A0A2G6LMV4-F1
#
_cell.length_a   1.000
_cell.length_b   1.000
_cell.length_c   1.000
_cell.angle_alpha   90.00
_cell.angle_beta   90.00
_cell.angle_gamma   90.00
#
_symmetry.space_group_name_H-M   'P 1'
#
loop_
_entity.id
_entity.type
_entity.pdbx_description
1 polymer ?
#
loop_
_entity_poly.entity_id
_entity_poly.type
_entity_poly.pdbx_seq_one_letter_code
_entity_poly.pdbx_strand_id
1 'polypeptide(L)'
;MEAYNKHTLLTKRENGQFASNEIAILGTNCKQIGALANKISAHLLKKAKIAYIDASHSAINQNLPYDSFTMYKDGILEVKKPHFFNPYNNSIQFSNYDLVLVNGNHFTAEKQILILDENKAAPLKKRLNRLNSIQFVVYMDESPNYFSFLKKKFPHIKNIKAYHIEELDKISTHIHNLIKAKIAPIKGLVLAGGKSTRMGKDKTQLNYHGTSQLDYTVNLLKENLLDTYISVSEDNHEENSKIIPDTFKNLGPFGAICSAFRKDPNKAWLVMATDLPFVNSELIK
;
A
#
# COMPACT_ATOMS: atom_id res chain seq x y z
N MET A 1 -32.30 -11.77 19.47
CA MET A 1 -31.12 -12.66 19.48
C MET A 1 -30.12 -12.09 18.50
N GLU A 2 -29.11 -11.36 18.97
CA GLU A 2 -28.03 -10.89 18.09
C GLU A 2 -27.27 -12.11 17.58
N ALA A 3 -27.03 -12.16 16.27
CA ALA A 3 -26.32 -13.27 15.65
C ALA A 3 -24.91 -13.36 16.23
N TYR A 4 -24.63 -14.45 16.96
CA TYR A 4 -23.30 -14.73 17.49
C TYR A 4 -22.31 -14.82 16.34
N ASN A 5 -21.46 -13.80 16.20
CA ASN A 5 -20.42 -13.79 15.19
C ASN A 5 -19.12 -14.30 15.81
N LYS A 6 -18.75 -15.54 15.47
CA LYS A 6 -17.58 -16.24 16.05
C LYS A 6 -16.24 -15.54 15.76
N HIS A 7 -16.21 -14.64 14.78
CA HIS A 7 -15.01 -13.96 14.32
C HIS A 7 -15.20 -12.44 14.36
N THR A 8 -14.16 -11.72 14.79
CA THR A 8 -14.10 -10.26 14.66
C THR A 8 -14.35 -9.86 13.20
N LEU A 9 -15.21 -8.87 12.99
CA LEU A 9 -15.49 -8.30 11.67
C LEU A 9 -14.25 -7.54 11.18
N LEU A 10 -13.32 -8.26 10.56
CA LEU A 10 -12.14 -7.70 9.91
C LEU A 10 -12.46 -7.30 8.48
N THR A 11 -12.09 -6.09 8.08
CA THR A 11 -12.14 -5.72 6.67
C THR A 11 -11.06 -6.50 5.95
N LYS A 12 -11.45 -7.45 5.11
CA LYS A 12 -10.49 -8.22 4.31
C LYS A 12 -9.75 -7.26 3.37
N ARG A 13 -8.43 -7.44 3.27
CA ARG A 13 -7.64 -6.73 2.27
C ARG A 13 -8.11 -7.16 0.88
N GLU A 14 -8.57 -6.20 0.08
CA GLU A 14 -8.86 -6.40 -1.33
C GLU A 14 -7.55 -6.65 -2.07
N ASN A 15 -7.46 -7.78 -2.76
CA ASN A 15 -6.33 -8.14 -3.61
C ASN A 15 -6.80 -8.20 -5.06
N GLY A 16 -6.09 -7.50 -5.95
CA GLY A 16 -6.30 -7.60 -7.39
C GLY A 16 -5.61 -8.82 -8.00
N GLN A 17 -5.37 -8.75 -9.31
CA GLN A 17 -4.74 -9.83 -10.09
C GLN A 17 -3.26 -10.03 -9.74
N PHE A 18 -2.57 -8.94 -9.41
CA PHE A 18 -1.15 -8.90 -9.10
C PHE A 18 -0.87 -8.35 -7.71
N ALA A 19 -1.59 -7.32 -7.27
CA ALA A 19 -1.37 -6.71 -5.96
C ALA A 19 -2.64 -6.09 -5.37
N SER A 20 -2.62 -5.80 -4.07
CA SER A 20 -3.68 -5.05 -3.38
C SER A 20 -3.86 -3.60 -3.86
N ASN A 21 -2.86 -3.09 -4.57
CA ASN A 21 -2.95 -1.82 -5.26
C ASN A 21 -2.32 -1.97 -6.63
N GLU A 22 -3.16 -2.07 -7.65
CA GLU A 22 -2.77 -2.22 -9.04
C GLU A 22 -3.62 -1.33 -9.92
N ILE A 23 -3.02 -0.83 -11.00
CA ILE A 23 -3.71 0.00 -11.98
C ILE A 23 -3.22 -0.37 -13.38
N ALA A 24 -4.14 -0.79 -14.24
CA ALA A 24 -3.85 -1.03 -15.64
C ALA A 24 -3.92 0.25 -16.46
N ILE A 25 -2.90 0.51 -17.28
CA ILE A 25 -2.94 1.58 -18.28
C ILE A 25 -3.44 0.95 -19.58
N LEU A 26 -4.55 1.44 -20.13
CA LEU A 26 -5.19 0.90 -21.33
C LEU A 26 -5.55 2.03 -22.29
N GLY A 27 -5.65 1.74 -23.58
CA GLY A 27 -6.22 2.64 -24.57
C GLY A 27 -5.21 3.21 -25.56
N THR A 28 -3.95 2.80 -25.47
CA THR A 28 -2.91 3.11 -26.45
C THR A 28 -1.97 1.91 -26.68
N ASN A 29 -0.86 2.05 -27.42
CA ASN A 29 0.10 0.97 -27.66
C ASN A 29 1.03 0.70 -26.45
N CYS A 30 1.66 -0.49 -26.42
CA CYS A 30 2.52 -0.93 -25.32
C CYS A 30 3.74 -0.02 -25.10
N LYS A 31 4.30 0.56 -26.19
CA LYS A 31 5.43 1.49 -26.09
C LYS A 31 5.05 2.76 -25.32
N GLN A 32 3.88 3.34 -25.60
CA GLN A 32 3.37 4.52 -24.90
C GLN A 32 2.97 4.19 -23.46
N ILE A 33 2.38 3.02 -23.21
CA ILE A 33 2.08 2.55 -21.85
C ILE A 33 3.36 2.45 -21.02
N GLY A 34 4.38 1.74 -21.53
CA GLY A 34 5.66 1.59 -20.83
C GLY A 34 6.39 2.91 -20.63
N ALA A 35 6.35 3.81 -21.63
CA ALA A 35 6.93 5.15 -21.51
C ALA A 35 6.23 5.99 -20.43
N LEU A 36 4.90 5.97 -20.39
CA LEU A 36 4.14 6.68 -19.35
C LEU A 36 4.40 6.08 -17.96
N ALA A 37 4.41 4.75 -17.84
CA ALA A 37 4.73 4.07 -16.58
C ALA A 37 6.12 4.45 -16.08
N ASN A 38 7.13 4.50 -16.96
CA ASN A 38 8.48 4.94 -16.60
C ASN A 38 8.51 6.40 -16.14
N LYS A 39 7.87 7.32 -16.89
CA LYS A 39 7.77 8.74 -16.52
C LYS A 39 7.11 8.93 -15.15
N ILE A 40 6.01 8.23 -14.88
CA ILE A 40 5.31 8.26 -13.59
C ILE A 40 6.23 7.74 -12.47
N SER A 41 6.88 6.59 -12.68
CA SER A 41 7.79 5.99 -11.70
C SER A 41 8.96 6.91 -11.37
N ALA A 42 9.54 7.57 -12.36
CA ALA A 42 10.60 8.56 -12.15
C ALA A 42 10.10 9.75 -11.31
N HIS A 43 8.91 10.26 -11.60
CA HIS A 43 8.31 11.38 -10.87
C HIS A 43 7.93 11.02 -9.42
N LEU A 44 7.72 9.73 -9.13
CA LEU A 44 7.33 9.22 -7.81
C LEU A 44 8.45 8.49 -7.06
N LEU A 45 9.68 8.49 -7.57
CA LEU A 45 10.80 7.65 -7.08
C LEU A 45 11.05 7.74 -5.55
N LYS A 46 10.90 8.93 -4.96
CA LYS A 46 11.09 9.16 -3.52
C LYS A 46 9.80 9.15 -2.70
N LYS A 47 8.65 8.90 -3.35
CA LYS A 47 7.31 9.03 -2.77
C LYS A 47 6.53 7.72 -2.76
N ALA A 48 6.87 6.78 -3.65
CA ALA A 48 6.25 5.47 -3.73
C ALA A 48 7.18 4.49 -4.45
N LYS A 49 7.16 3.23 -4.00
CA LYS A 49 7.84 2.12 -4.64
C LYS A 49 6.90 1.45 -5.63
N ILE A 50 7.20 1.58 -6.92
CA ILE A 50 6.31 1.17 -8.02
C ILE A 50 6.93 -0.01 -8.76
N ALA A 51 6.14 -1.06 -8.98
CA ALA A 51 6.45 -2.12 -9.94
C ALA A 51 5.70 -1.89 -11.26
N TYR A 52 6.27 -2.37 -12.36
CA TYR A 52 5.59 -2.40 -13.66
C TYR A 52 5.58 -3.83 -14.20
N ILE A 53 4.43 -4.28 -14.69
CA ILE A 53 4.29 -5.59 -15.32
C ILE A 53 3.79 -5.45 -16.77
N ASP A 54 4.47 -6.16 -17.65
CA ASP A 54 4.18 -6.23 -19.07
C ASP A 54 4.37 -7.66 -19.59
N ALA A 55 3.80 -7.98 -20.75
CA ALA A 55 4.10 -9.21 -21.45
C ALA A 55 5.11 -8.93 -22.56
N SER A 56 6.15 -9.76 -22.65
CA SER A 56 7.00 -9.72 -23.83
C SER A 56 6.24 -10.26 -25.04
N HIS A 57 6.42 -9.60 -26.19
CA HIS A 57 5.97 -10.12 -27.48
C HIS A 57 6.92 -11.18 -28.06
N SER A 58 8.14 -11.30 -27.53
CA SER A 58 9.07 -12.35 -27.92
C SER A 58 8.73 -13.66 -27.19
N ALA A 59 8.52 -14.73 -27.96
CA ALA A 59 8.39 -16.06 -27.40
C ALA A 59 9.74 -16.49 -26.82
N ILE A 60 9.79 -16.69 -25.50
CA ILE A 60 10.93 -17.34 -24.86
C ILE A 60 10.66 -18.85 -24.93
N ASN A 61 11.18 -19.50 -25.97
CA ASN A 61 11.14 -20.96 -26.15
C ASN A 61 12.21 -21.65 -25.28
N GLN A 62 12.35 -21.26 -24.01
CA GLN A 62 13.34 -21.87 -23.11
C GLN A 62 12.63 -22.47 -21.91
N ASN A 63 12.52 -23.80 -21.90
CA ASN A 63 12.43 -24.54 -20.65
C ASN A 63 13.72 -24.28 -19.89
N LEU A 64 13.65 -23.43 -18.88
CA LEU A 64 14.76 -23.15 -17.99
C LEU A 64 14.90 -24.35 -17.03
N PRO A 65 16.03 -25.09 -17.04
CA PRO A 65 16.25 -26.18 -16.11
C PRO A 65 16.62 -25.71 -14.70
N TYR A 66 16.84 -24.41 -14.52
CA TYR A 66 17.18 -23.77 -13.24
C TYR A 66 16.66 -22.32 -13.21
N ASP A 67 16.48 -21.79 -12.01
CA ASP A 67 16.25 -20.37 -11.78
C ASP A 67 17.59 -19.61 -11.93
N SER A 68 17.62 -18.59 -12.78
CA SER A 68 18.81 -17.76 -13.03
C SER A 68 18.68 -16.39 -12.37
N PHE A 69 19.73 -15.99 -11.66
CA PHE A 69 19.87 -14.68 -11.03
C PHE A 69 21.15 -14.05 -11.55
N THR A 70 21.04 -13.00 -12.38
CA THR A 70 22.17 -12.30 -12.98
C THR A 70 22.28 -10.91 -12.36
N MET A 71 23.38 -10.68 -11.61
CA MET A 71 23.69 -9.38 -11.01
C MET A 71 24.62 -8.60 -11.92
N TYR A 72 24.17 -7.45 -12.41
CA TYR A 72 24.98 -6.53 -13.19
C TYR A 72 25.78 -5.60 -12.28
N LYS A 73 26.91 -5.09 -12.78
CA LYS A 73 27.84 -4.25 -12.00
C LYS A 73 27.23 -2.92 -11.53
N ASP A 74 26.16 -2.48 -12.16
CA ASP A 74 25.39 -1.27 -11.85
C ASP A 74 24.24 -1.52 -10.84
N GLY A 75 24.16 -2.73 -10.27
CA GLY A 75 23.18 -3.07 -9.23
C GLY A 75 21.82 -3.52 -9.76
N ILE A 76 21.70 -3.79 -11.06
CA ILE A 76 20.51 -4.40 -11.65
C ILE A 76 20.53 -5.91 -11.40
N LEU A 77 19.41 -6.47 -10.94
CA LEU A 77 19.19 -7.90 -10.85
C LEU A 77 18.20 -8.34 -11.92
N GLU A 78 18.63 -9.19 -12.84
CA GLU A 78 17.74 -9.92 -13.74
C GLU A 78 17.45 -11.31 -13.16
N VAL A 79 16.16 -11.66 -13.07
CA VAL A 79 15.71 -12.98 -12.61
C VAL A 79 14.96 -13.67 -13.75
N LYS A 80 15.40 -14.87 -14.13
CA LYS A 80 14.73 -15.74 -15.10
C LYS A 80 14.34 -17.04 -14.44
N LYS A 81 13.04 -17.26 -14.29
CA LYS A 81 12.48 -18.49 -13.75
C LYS A 81 11.09 -18.76 -14.34
N PRO A 82 10.67 -20.03 -14.44
CA PRO A 82 9.28 -20.36 -14.73
C PRO A 82 8.38 -19.69 -13.68
N HIS A 83 7.37 -18.96 -14.14
CA HIS A 83 6.41 -18.32 -13.24
C HIS A 83 4.98 -18.66 -13.66
N PHE A 84 4.21 -19.20 -12.73
CA PHE A 84 2.79 -19.42 -12.93
C PHE A 84 2.00 -18.29 -12.28
N PHE A 85 1.38 -17.46 -13.11
CA PHE A 85 0.55 -16.36 -12.62
C PHE A 85 -0.69 -16.92 -11.92
N ASN A 86 -0.80 -16.61 -10.62
CA ASN A 86 -2.05 -16.73 -9.90
C ASN A 86 -2.19 -15.59 -8.89
N PRO A 87 -3.41 -15.10 -8.61
CA PRO A 87 -3.61 -13.92 -7.77
C PRO A 87 -3.01 -14.04 -6.36
N TYR A 88 -2.96 -15.26 -5.79
CA TYR A 88 -2.45 -15.51 -4.45
C TYR A 88 -0.93 -15.33 -4.38
N ASN A 89 -0.18 -15.98 -5.27
CA ASN A 89 1.28 -15.87 -5.31
C ASN A 89 1.73 -14.50 -5.81
N ASN A 90 1.01 -13.91 -6.76
CA ASN A 90 1.35 -12.58 -7.28
C ASN A 90 1.27 -11.53 -6.16
N SER A 91 0.22 -11.58 -5.32
CA SER A 91 0.06 -10.65 -4.19
C SER A 91 1.24 -10.70 -3.22
N ILE A 92 1.82 -11.88 -3.00
CA ILE A 92 3.02 -12.06 -2.18
C ILE A 92 4.25 -11.46 -2.89
N GLN A 93 4.42 -11.75 -4.18
CA GLN A 93 5.55 -11.25 -4.98
C GLN A 93 5.64 -9.73 -5.01
N PHE A 94 4.49 -9.05 -5.11
CA PHE A 94 4.43 -7.59 -5.18
C PHE A 94 4.16 -6.91 -3.82
N SER A 95 4.19 -7.66 -2.71
CA SER A 95 3.87 -7.13 -1.37
C SER A 95 4.76 -5.96 -0.91
N ASN A 96 5.99 -5.88 -1.42
CA ASN A 96 6.97 -4.85 -1.10
C ASN A 96 6.86 -3.58 -1.97
N TYR A 97 5.78 -3.44 -2.75
CA TYR A 97 5.51 -2.28 -3.61
C TYR A 97 4.22 -1.60 -3.20
N ASP A 98 4.19 -0.27 -3.31
CA ASP A 98 3.01 0.55 -3.01
C ASP A 98 1.98 0.53 -4.14
N LEU A 99 2.44 0.24 -5.37
CA LEU A 99 1.63 0.15 -6.58
C LEU A 99 2.26 -0.78 -7.62
N VAL A 100 1.42 -1.58 -8.28
CA VAL A 100 1.78 -2.27 -9.52
C VAL A 100 1.08 -1.59 -10.71
N LEU A 101 1.86 -0.97 -11.59
CA LEU A 101 1.38 -0.53 -12.89
C LEU A 101 1.35 -1.71 -13.86
N VAL A 102 0.22 -1.88 -14.55
CA VAL A 102 -0.03 -3.04 -15.41
C VAL A 102 -0.20 -2.56 -16.85
N ASN A 103 0.47 -3.20 -17.80
CA ASN A 103 0.13 -3.03 -19.21
C ASN A 103 -1.24 -3.65 -19.51
N GLY A 104 -2.27 -2.82 -19.63
CA GLY A 104 -3.65 -3.23 -19.83
C GLY A 104 -3.90 -3.96 -21.15
N ASN A 105 -3.00 -3.82 -22.13
CA ASN A 105 -3.13 -4.53 -23.41
C ASN A 105 -2.97 -6.04 -23.24
N HIS A 106 -2.17 -6.47 -22.26
CA HIS A 106 -1.85 -7.86 -21.99
C HIS A 106 -2.63 -8.43 -20.81
N PHE A 107 -2.68 -7.68 -19.71
CA PHE A 107 -3.27 -8.15 -18.46
C PHE A 107 -4.42 -7.23 -18.01
N THR A 108 -5.32 -7.78 -17.21
CA THR A 108 -6.36 -7.00 -16.53
C THR A 108 -5.90 -6.60 -15.14
N ALA A 109 -6.40 -5.48 -14.64
CA ALA A 109 -6.26 -5.07 -13.25
C ALA A 109 -7.60 -4.53 -12.74
N GLU A 110 -7.79 -4.47 -11.43
CA GLU A 110 -9.06 -3.97 -10.84
C GLU A 110 -9.38 -2.52 -11.17
N LYS A 111 -8.35 -1.68 -11.32
CA LYS A 111 -8.48 -0.26 -11.64
C LYS A 111 -7.84 0.03 -13.00
N GLN A 112 -8.33 1.04 -13.71
CA GLN A 112 -7.75 1.47 -14.98
C GLN A 112 -7.48 2.96 -15.06
N ILE A 113 -6.37 3.30 -15.73
CA ILE A 113 -6.14 4.61 -16.36
C ILE A 113 -6.46 4.43 -17.83
N LEU A 114 -7.43 5.20 -18.32
CA LEU A 114 -7.85 5.12 -19.71
C LEU A 114 -7.18 6.22 -20.53
N ILE A 115 -6.39 5.83 -21.52
CA ILE A 115 -5.81 6.73 -22.52
C ILE A 115 -6.77 6.82 -23.71
N LEU A 116 -7.12 8.05 -24.10
CA LEU A 116 -7.86 8.36 -25.31
C LEU A 116 -6.85 8.63 -26.43
N ASP A 117 -6.59 7.59 -27.22
CA ASP A 117 -5.76 7.63 -28.42
C ASP A 117 -6.64 7.27 -29.63
N GLU A 118 -6.84 8.23 -30.54
CA GLU A 118 -7.70 8.05 -31.72
C GLU A 118 -7.25 6.87 -32.58
N ASN A 119 -5.94 6.64 -32.69
CA ASN A 119 -5.36 5.55 -33.48
C ASN A 119 -5.66 4.16 -32.87
N LYS A 120 -6.14 4.11 -31.63
CA LYS A 120 -6.42 2.87 -30.89
C LYS A 120 -7.88 2.72 -30.47
N ALA A 121 -8.79 3.53 -31.02
CA ALA A 121 -10.23 3.42 -30.79
C ALA A 121 -10.80 2.01 -31.09
N ALA A 122 -10.46 1.41 -32.24
CA ALA A 122 -10.94 0.08 -32.60
C ALA A 122 -10.39 -1.05 -31.70
N PRO A 123 -9.07 -1.14 -31.42
CA PRO A 123 -8.52 -2.06 -30.43
C PRO A 123 -9.12 -1.90 -29.02
N LEU A 124 -9.40 -0.66 -28.60
CA LEU A 124 -10.03 -0.36 -27.31
C LEU A 124 -11.47 -0.86 -27.26
N LYS A 125 -12.24 -0.65 -28.34
CA LYS A 125 -13.62 -1.15 -28.46
C LYS A 125 -13.68 -2.68 -28.31
N LYS A 126 -12.72 -3.42 -28.88
CA LYS A 126 -12.62 -4.89 -28.71
C LYS A 126 -12.36 -5.32 -27.26
N ARG A 127 -11.74 -4.45 -26.45
CA ARG A 127 -11.41 -4.69 -25.04
C ARG A 127 -12.37 -3.99 -24.09
N LEU A 128 -13.50 -3.48 -24.58
CA LEU A 128 -14.44 -2.68 -23.79
C LEU A 128 -14.93 -3.41 -22.54
N ASN A 129 -15.11 -4.73 -22.60
CA ASN A 129 -15.50 -5.57 -21.46
C ASN A 129 -14.46 -5.61 -20.34
N ARG A 130 -13.18 -5.34 -20.62
CA ARG A 130 -12.09 -5.29 -19.63
C ARG A 130 -12.04 -3.98 -18.82
N LEU A 131 -12.74 -2.95 -19.27
CA LEU A 131 -12.87 -1.69 -18.52
C LEU A 131 -13.98 -1.82 -17.48
N ASN A 132 -13.71 -1.48 -16.22
CA ASN A 132 -14.70 -1.48 -15.15
C ASN A 132 -14.59 -0.24 -14.23
N SER A 133 -13.40 0.05 -13.71
CA SER A 133 -13.13 1.04 -12.66
C SER A 133 -12.08 2.03 -13.13
N ILE A 134 -12.51 2.92 -14.03
CA ILE A 134 -11.65 3.98 -14.57
C ILE A 134 -11.42 5.03 -13.48
N GLN A 135 -10.18 5.16 -13.02
CA GLN A 135 -9.81 6.12 -11.98
C GLN A 135 -9.70 7.54 -12.53
N PHE A 136 -9.07 7.67 -13.69
CA PHE A 136 -9.00 8.89 -14.46
C PHE A 136 -8.70 8.60 -15.93
N VAL A 137 -8.84 9.65 -16.74
CA VAL A 137 -8.62 9.64 -18.18
C VAL A 137 -7.36 10.42 -18.51
N VAL A 138 -6.61 9.96 -19.50
CA VAL A 138 -5.51 10.68 -20.11
C VAL A 138 -5.85 10.88 -21.58
N TYR A 139 -5.68 12.09 -22.10
CA TYR A 139 -5.92 12.39 -23.52
C TYR A 139 -4.65 12.93 -24.17
N MET A 140 -4.53 12.70 -25.47
CA MET A 140 -3.30 12.99 -26.23
C MET A 140 -3.41 14.20 -27.15
N ASP A 141 -4.63 14.55 -27.55
CA ASP A 141 -4.91 15.69 -28.41
C ASP A 141 -5.20 16.96 -27.58
N GLU A 142 -5.52 18.08 -28.22
CA GLU A 142 -5.81 19.35 -27.52
C GLU A 142 -6.96 19.24 -26.51
N SER A 143 -7.90 18.30 -26.73
CA SER A 143 -9.04 18.07 -25.84
C SER A 143 -9.43 16.58 -25.79
N PRO A 144 -10.07 16.12 -24.69
CA PRO A 144 -10.43 14.71 -24.55
C PRO A 144 -11.56 14.29 -25.51
N ASN A 145 -11.22 13.48 -26.52
CA ASN A 145 -12.21 12.88 -27.42
C ASN A 145 -12.76 11.54 -26.89
N TYR A 146 -13.89 11.61 -26.18
CA TYR A 146 -14.58 10.42 -25.68
C TYR A 146 -15.36 9.69 -26.79
N PHE A 147 -14.90 8.50 -27.17
CA PHE A 147 -15.56 7.65 -28.18
C PHE A 147 -17.02 7.30 -27.82
N SER A 148 -17.89 7.17 -28.82
CA SER A 148 -19.32 6.90 -28.64
C SER A 148 -19.60 5.61 -27.84
N PHE A 149 -18.81 4.56 -28.08
CA PHE A 149 -18.95 3.30 -27.34
C PHE A 149 -18.54 3.41 -25.86
N LEU A 150 -17.61 4.32 -25.52
CA LEU A 150 -17.25 4.61 -24.12
C LEU A 150 -18.38 5.35 -23.42
N LYS A 151 -18.97 6.38 -24.06
CA LYS A 151 -20.14 7.11 -23.54
C LYS A 151 -21.33 6.19 -23.30
N LYS A 152 -21.54 5.21 -24.19
CA LYS A 152 -22.61 4.21 -24.03
C LYS A 152 -22.40 3.30 -22.82
N LYS A 153 -21.17 2.81 -22.60
CA LYS A 153 -20.86 1.93 -21.45
C LYS A 153 -20.73 2.69 -20.13
N PHE A 154 -20.17 3.89 -20.18
CA PHE A 154 -19.90 4.76 -19.03
C PHE A 154 -20.54 6.13 -19.26
N PRO A 155 -21.85 6.29 -19.00
CA PRO A 155 -22.57 7.55 -19.25
C PRO A 155 -21.95 8.76 -18.56
N HIS A 156 -21.33 8.55 -17.39
CA HIS A 156 -20.69 9.59 -16.58
C HIS A 156 -19.19 9.75 -16.84
N ILE A 157 -18.63 9.17 -17.91
CA ILE A 157 -17.18 9.20 -18.17
C ILE A 157 -16.62 10.63 -18.30
N LYS A 158 -17.44 11.59 -18.74
CA LYS A 158 -17.05 13.01 -18.82
C LYS A 158 -16.87 13.68 -17.46
N ASN A 159 -17.44 13.11 -16.39
CA ASN A 159 -17.30 13.61 -15.03
C ASN A 159 -16.04 13.07 -14.35
N ILE A 160 -15.41 12.04 -14.94
CA ILE A 160 -14.14 11.50 -14.48
C ILE A 160 -13.04 12.51 -14.85
N LYS A 161 -12.13 12.77 -13.90
CA LYS A 161 -10.99 13.66 -14.13
C LYS A 161 -10.21 13.23 -15.36
N ALA A 162 -9.85 14.20 -16.20
CA ALA A 162 -9.05 13.99 -17.40
C ALA A 162 -7.83 14.90 -17.35
N TYR A 163 -6.69 14.38 -17.82
CA TYR A 163 -5.43 15.12 -17.93
C TYR A 163 -4.85 14.96 -19.32
N HIS A 164 -4.22 16.00 -19.83
CA HIS A 164 -3.41 15.87 -21.02
C HIS A 164 -2.18 15.00 -20.70
N ILE A 165 -1.70 14.20 -21.67
CA ILE A 165 -0.59 13.26 -21.46
C ILE A 165 0.71 13.94 -21.00
N GLU A 166 0.89 15.22 -21.35
CA GLU A 166 2.04 16.03 -20.93
C GLU A 166 1.88 16.64 -19.53
N GLU A 167 0.70 16.57 -18.90
CA GLU A 167 0.48 17.02 -17.51
C GLU A 167 0.96 15.99 -16.48
N LEU A 168 2.22 15.56 -16.62
CA LEU A 168 2.81 14.46 -15.84
C LEU A 168 2.73 14.70 -14.33
N ASP A 169 2.90 15.93 -13.88
CA ASP A 169 2.83 16.29 -12.46
C ASP A 169 1.43 16.02 -11.89
N LYS A 170 0.38 16.37 -12.66
CA LYS A 170 -1.02 16.16 -12.25
C LYS A 170 -1.38 14.68 -12.26
N ILE A 171 -0.96 13.95 -13.30
CA ILE A 171 -1.14 12.50 -13.41
C ILE A 171 -0.46 11.79 -12.24
N SER A 172 0.82 12.09 -12.00
CA SER A 172 1.61 11.47 -10.93
C SER A 172 1.06 11.83 -9.55
N THR A 173 0.59 13.06 -9.34
CA THR A 173 -0.06 13.47 -8.09
C THR A 173 -1.36 12.70 -7.86
N HIS A 174 -2.17 12.51 -8.90
CA HIS A 174 -3.40 11.71 -8.78
C HIS A 174 -3.06 10.26 -8.41
N ILE A 175 -2.09 9.64 -9.09
CA ILE A 175 -1.64 8.28 -8.76
C ILE A 175 -1.13 8.20 -7.33
N HIS A 176 -0.32 9.16 -6.88
CA HIS A 176 0.17 9.19 -5.50
C HIS A 176 -0.97 9.29 -4.47
N ASN A 177 -2.03 10.04 -4.78
CA ASN A 177 -3.23 10.09 -3.93
C ASN A 177 -3.97 8.75 -3.90
N LEU A 178 -4.06 8.04 -5.04
CA LEU A 178 -4.64 6.69 -5.09
C LEU A 178 -3.83 5.69 -4.27
N ILE A 179 -2.50 5.83 -4.24
CA ILE A 179 -1.61 5.04 -3.37
C ILE A 179 -1.91 5.35 -1.91
N LYS A 180 -1.89 6.62 -1.51
CA LYS A 180 -2.15 7.05 -0.13
C LYS A 180 -3.51 6.59 0.39
N ALA A 181 -4.54 6.57 -0.46
CA ALA A 181 -5.87 6.10 -0.10
C ALA A 181 -5.93 4.61 0.29
N LYS A 182 -4.91 3.81 -0.07
CA LYS A 182 -4.80 2.39 0.32
C LYS A 182 -3.87 2.16 1.52
N ILE A 183 -3.21 3.20 2.05
CA ILE A 183 -2.38 3.10 3.26
C ILE A 183 -3.27 3.26 4.48
N ALA A 184 -3.23 2.28 5.40
CA ALA A 184 -3.97 2.36 6.65
C ALA A 184 -3.36 3.45 7.55
N PRO A 185 -4.19 4.26 8.24
CA PRO A 185 -3.67 5.20 9.23
C PRO A 185 -2.88 4.48 10.32
N ILE A 186 -1.76 5.07 10.73
CA ILE A 186 -0.86 4.53 11.75
C ILE A 186 -1.21 5.14 13.12
N LYS A 187 -1.29 4.30 14.14
CA LYS A 187 -1.40 4.67 15.55
C LYS A 187 -0.12 4.32 16.30
N GLY A 188 0.19 5.05 17.35
CA GLY A 188 1.30 4.74 18.26
C GLY A 188 0.84 3.79 19.38
N LEU A 189 1.67 2.82 19.75
CA LEU A 189 1.47 1.98 20.93
C LEU A 189 2.75 1.94 21.76
N VAL A 190 2.74 2.50 22.96
CA VAL A 190 3.86 2.44 23.90
C VAL A 190 3.63 1.28 24.87
N LEU A 191 4.61 0.38 24.98
CA LEU A 191 4.53 -0.80 25.83
C LEU A 191 4.96 -0.44 27.27
N ALA A 192 4.00 -0.18 28.15
CA ALA A 192 4.23 0.14 29.56
C ALA A 192 3.95 -1.04 30.51
N GLY A 193 3.50 -2.18 29.99
CA GLY A 193 3.19 -3.39 30.77
C GLY A 193 4.38 -4.36 30.91
N GLY A 194 4.25 -5.30 31.85
CA GLY A 194 5.20 -6.40 32.05
C GLY A 194 5.63 -6.55 33.51
N LYS A 195 6.21 -7.70 33.85
CA LYS A 195 6.54 -8.04 35.25
C LYS A 195 7.84 -7.38 35.77
N SER A 196 8.53 -6.57 34.96
CA SER A 196 9.80 -5.90 35.32
C SER A 196 10.84 -6.78 36.05
N THR A 197 10.83 -8.09 35.79
CA THR A 197 11.58 -9.11 36.55
C THR A 197 13.09 -9.04 36.41
N ARG A 198 13.59 -8.43 35.32
CA ARG A 198 15.04 -8.34 35.05
C ARG A 198 15.71 -7.10 35.67
N MET A 199 14.96 -6.02 35.87
CA MET A 199 15.51 -4.72 36.31
C MET A 199 15.24 -4.44 37.80
N GLY A 200 14.31 -5.19 38.42
CA GLY A 200 13.93 -5.00 39.83
C GLY A 200 13.21 -3.68 40.13
N LYS A 201 13.16 -2.75 39.15
CA LYS A 201 12.44 -1.48 39.18
C LYS A 201 11.57 -1.37 37.93
N ASP A 202 10.49 -0.59 38.04
CA ASP A 202 9.62 -0.29 36.90
C ASP A 202 10.42 0.45 35.82
N LYS A 203 10.55 -0.18 34.64
CA LYS A 203 11.29 0.37 33.50
C LYS A 203 10.67 1.64 32.94
N THR A 204 9.37 1.83 33.11
CA THR A 204 8.66 3.03 32.60
C THR A 204 9.15 4.31 33.26
N GLN A 205 9.67 4.19 34.49
CA GLN A 205 10.14 5.29 35.34
C GLN A 205 11.62 5.63 35.16
N LEU A 206 12.32 4.96 34.24
CA LEU A 206 13.70 5.29 33.93
C LEU A 206 13.77 6.71 33.38
N ASN A 207 14.71 7.50 33.89
CA ASN A 207 14.86 8.91 33.52
C ASN A 207 16.17 9.11 32.77
N TYR A 208 16.07 9.16 31.43
CA TYR A 208 17.20 9.47 30.54
C TYR A 208 17.17 10.91 30.05
N HIS A 209 15.98 11.51 29.97
CA HIS A 209 15.72 12.78 29.27
C HIS A 209 15.11 13.85 30.19
N GLY A 210 15.34 13.75 31.50
CA GLY A 210 14.74 14.62 32.52
C GLY A 210 13.28 14.27 32.87
N THR A 211 12.68 13.28 32.19
CA THR A 211 11.32 12.77 32.43
C THR A 211 11.27 11.25 32.37
N SER A 212 10.15 10.63 32.78
CA SER A 212 9.95 9.20 32.66
C SER A 212 10.05 8.75 31.20
N GLN A 213 10.64 7.59 30.95
CA GLN A 213 10.81 7.09 29.58
C GLN A 213 9.47 6.79 28.90
N LEU A 214 8.44 6.48 29.68
CA LEU A 214 7.07 6.38 29.18
C LEU A 214 6.58 7.72 28.63
N ASP A 215 6.66 8.79 29.42
CA ASP A 215 6.19 10.12 29.02
C ASP A 215 7.00 10.65 27.83
N TYR A 216 8.33 10.45 27.86
CA TYR A 216 9.19 10.80 26.72
C TYR A 216 8.73 10.09 25.44
N THR A 217 8.50 8.78 25.48
CA THR A 217 8.12 8.00 24.30
C THR A 217 6.72 8.38 23.80
N VAL A 218 5.77 8.62 24.71
CA VAL A 218 4.42 9.08 24.37
C VAL A 218 4.45 10.45 23.70
N ASN A 219 5.22 11.39 24.26
CA ASN A 219 5.37 12.73 23.69
C ASN A 219 6.05 12.67 22.32
N LEU A 220 7.10 11.86 22.18
CA LEU A 220 7.78 11.67 20.90
C LEU A 220 6.81 11.21 19.79
N LEU A 221 5.95 10.23 20.07
CA LEU A 221 4.99 9.74 19.07
C LEU A 221 3.91 10.80 18.76
N LYS A 222 3.42 11.54 19.77
CA LYS A 222 2.45 12.63 19.59
C LYS A 222 3.01 13.80 18.78
N GLU A 223 4.26 14.19 19.02
CA GLU A 223 4.96 15.24 18.26
C GLU A 223 5.11 14.88 16.78
N ASN A 224 5.18 13.59 16.46
CA ASN A 224 5.14 13.07 15.09
C ASN A 224 3.70 12.77 14.58
N LEU A 225 2.69 13.42 15.19
CA LEU A 225 1.28 13.38 14.78
C LEU A 225 0.62 11.98 14.84
N LEU A 226 1.12 11.08 15.67
CA LEU A 226 0.52 9.76 15.86
C LEU A 226 -0.51 9.77 16.98
N ASP A 227 -1.70 9.21 16.69
CA ASP A 227 -2.69 8.91 17.72
C ASP A 227 -2.15 7.79 18.63
N THR A 228 -1.70 8.15 19.83
CA THR A 228 -0.81 7.31 20.67
C THR A 228 -1.55 6.71 21.86
N TYR A 229 -1.32 5.42 22.09
CA TYR A 229 -1.90 4.61 23.15
C TYR A 229 -0.81 3.99 24.03
N ILE A 230 -1.17 3.62 25.25
CA ILE A 230 -0.29 2.98 26.22
C ILE A 230 -0.84 1.58 26.53
N SER A 231 -0.01 0.54 26.36
CA SER A 231 -0.35 -0.83 26.75
C SER A 231 0.02 -1.08 28.20
N VAL A 232 -0.90 -1.61 29.01
CA VAL A 232 -0.70 -1.88 30.44
C VAL A 232 -1.10 -3.32 30.79
N SER A 233 -0.49 -3.91 31.83
CA SER A 233 -0.75 -5.32 32.18
C SER A 233 -2.14 -5.55 32.78
N GLU A 234 -2.67 -4.57 33.53
CA GLU A 234 -3.96 -4.64 34.20
C GLU A 234 -4.69 -3.29 34.02
N ASP A 235 -6.02 -3.38 33.99
CA ASP A 235 -6.89 -2.22 33.83
C ASP A 235 -7.05 -1.52 35.18
N ASN A 236 -6.05 -0.72 35.55
CA ASN A 236 -6.02 -0.03 36.85
C ASN A 236 -6.44 1.45 36.74
N HIS A 237 -6.88 1.89 35.57
CA HIS A 237 -7.21 3.30 35.31
C HIS A 237 -8.63 3.47 34.79
N GLU A 238 -9.46 4.13 35.60
CA GLU A 238 -10.75 4.66 35.20
C GLU A 238 -10.60 5.57 33.95
N GLU A 239 -11.42 5.29 32.94
CA GLU A 239 -11.83 6.15 31.82
C GLU A 239 -10.77 6.77 30.89
N ASN A 240 -9.48 6.43 30.96
CA ASN A 240 -8.55 6.94 29.95
C ASN A 240 -8.65 6.17 28.61
N SER A 241 -9.31 6.78 27.63
CA SER A 241 -9.50 6.22 26.28
C SER A 241 -8.21 5.80 25.56
N LYS A 242 -7.04 6.33 25.95
CA LYS A 242 -5.72 6.04 25.37
C LYS A 242 -4.95 4.91 26.07
N ILE A 243 -5.55 4.26 27.07
CA ILE A 243 -4.98 3.06 27.68
C ILE A 243 -5.57 1.81 27.00
N ILE A 244 -4.73 0.79 26.84
CA ILE A 244 -5.09 -0.53 26.32
C ILE A 244 -4.61 -1.58 27.32
N PRO A 245 -5.50 -2.16 28.13
CA PRO A 245 -5.13 -3.25 29.01
C PRO A 245 -4.84 -4.53 28.20
N ASP A 246 -3.88 -5.31 28.66
CA ASP A 246 -3.53 -6.59 28.06
C ASP A 246 -4.68 -7.59 28.24
N THR A 247 -5.29 -7.96 27.11
CA THR A 247 -6.39 -8.93 27.06
C THR A 247 -5.89 -10.36 26.85
N PHE A 248 -4.67 -10.49 26.31
CA PHE A 248 -3.98 -11.76 26.12
C PHE A 248 -2.85 -11.88 27.14
N LYS A 249 -3.13 -12.57 28.25
CA LYS A 249 -2.20 -12.69 29.37
C LYS A 249 -1.02 -13.62 29.04
N ASN A 250 0.13 -13.37 29.67
CA ASN A 250 1.34 -14.20 29.60
C ASN A 250 1.98 -14.36 28.19
N LEU A 251 1.63 -13.50 27.23
CA LEU A 251 2.25 -13.48 25.90
C LEU A 251 3.30 -12.35 25.72
N GLY A 252 3.61 -11.62 26.80
CA GLY A 252 4.55 -10.49 26.76
C GLY A 252 4.12 -9.42 25.73
N PRO A 253 5.06 -8.79 25.02
CA PRO A 253 4.77 -7.77 24.00
C PRO A 253 3.79 -8.23 22.91
N PHE A 254 3.78 -9.52 22.57
CA PHE A 254 2.83 -10.05 21.60
C PHE A 254 1.38 -9.91 22.09
N GLY A 255 1.14 -10.13 23.39
CA GLY A 255 -0.19 -9.96 23.99
C GLY A 255 -0.69 -8.51 23.96
N ALA A 256 0.21 -7.55 24.16
CA ALA A 256 -0.07 -6.12 24.01
C ALA A 256 -0.47 -5.77 22.56
N ILE A 257 0.31 -6.25 21.58
CA ILE A 257 0.03 -6.03 20.16
C ILE A 257 -1.33 -6.63 19.76
N CYS A 258 -1.62 -7.86 20.19
CA CYS A 258 -2.92 -8.49 19.94
C CYS A 258 -4.07 -7.70 20.59
N SER A 259 -3.86 -7.14 21.79
CA SER A 259 -4.86 -6.31 22.47
C SER A 259 -5.11 -5.00 21.73
N ALA A 260 -4.08 -4.38 21.16
CA ALA A 260 -4.21 -3.20 20.32
C ALA A 260 -5.00 -3.48 19.03
N PHE A 261 -4.69 -4.57 18.32
CA PHE A 261 -5.49 -5.01 17.17
C PHE A 261 -6.92 -5.43 17.54
N ARG A 262 -7.16 -5.92 18.77
CA ARG A 262 -8.52 -6.18 19.24
C ARG A 262 -9.32 -4.90 19.42
N LYS A 263 -8.68 -3.81 19.88
CA LYS A 263 -9.29 -2.49 20.05
C LYS A 263 -9.54 -1.80 18.71
N ASP A 264 -8.58 -1.83 17.80
CA ASP A 264 -8.73 -1.24 16.47
C ASP A 264 -8.08 -2.14 15.38
N PRO A 265 -8.84 -3.08 14.81
CA PRO A 265 -8.30 -4.10 13.92
C PRO A 265 -7.89 -3.61 12.53
N ASN A 266 -8.41 -2.45 12.10
CA ASN A 266 -8.19 -1.92 10.75
C ASN A 266 -7.17 -0.77 10.74
N LYS A 267 -6.33 -0.65 11.77
CA LYS A 267 -5.23 0.33 11.85
C LYS A 267 -3.88 -0.37 11.81
N ALA A 268 -2.89 0.36 11.32
CA ALA A 268 -1.49 0.01 11.52
C ALA A 268 -1.05 0.51 12.90
N TRP A 269 -0.18 -0.25 13.57
CA TRP A 269 0.34 0.09 14.89
C TRP A 269 1.86 0.20 14.83
N LEU A 270 2.39 1.39 15.12
CA LEU A 270 3.80 1.59 15.41
C LEU A 270 4.01 1.31 16.91
N VAL A 271 4.69 0.20 17.20
CA VAL A 271 4.84 -0.30 18.57
C VAL A 271 6.21 0.06 19.11
N MET A 272 6.24 0.74 20.25
CA MET A 272 7.45 1.26 20.88
C MET A 272 7.63 0.68 22.28
N ALA A 273 8.78 0.08 22.53
CA ALA A 273 9.19 -0.31 23.88
C ALA A 273 9.74 0.90 24.66
N THR A 274 9.54 0.93 25.97
CA THR A 274 10.04 1.99 26.86
C THR A 274 11.49 1.79 27.29
N ASP A 275 12.24 0.86 26.72
CA ASP A 275 13.67 0.63 27.02
C ASP A 275 14.59 0.95 25.83
N LEU A 276 14.16 1.88 24.97
CA LEU A 276 14.89 2.35 23.79
C LEU A 276 15.37 3.81 23.98
N PRO A 277 16.48 4.07 24.69
CA PRO A 277 16.87 5.42 25.12
C PRO A 277 17.31 6.35 23.99
N PHE A 278 17.74 5.80 22.85
CA PHE A 278 18.28 6.58 21.72
C PHE A 278 17.27 6.85 20.60
N VAL A 279 15.99 6.47 20.78
CA VAL A 279 14.96 6.75 19.78
C VAL A 279 14.64 8.24 19.76
N ASN A 280 14.53 8.79 18.55
CA ASN A 280 14.32 10.20 18.28
C ASN A 280 13.30 10.40 17.14
N SER A 281 12.96 11.66 16.82
CA SER A 281 11.96 11.99 15.80
C SER A 281 12.37 11.56 14.39
N GLU A 282 13.68 11.48 14.10
CA GLU A 282 14.16 11.06 12.78
C GLU A 282 13.82 9.60 12.49
N LEU A 283 13.89 8.72 13.50
CA LEU A 283 13.52 7.31 13.34
C LEU A 283 12.01 7.10 13.09
N ILE A 284 11.16 8.04 13.53
CA ILE A 284 9.70 7.92 13.45
C ILE A 284 9.15 8.41 12.10
N LYS A 285 9.88 9.29 11.40
CA LYS A 285 9.47 9.92 10.13
C LYS A 285 9.66 8.99 8.94
#